data_AF-A0A843S2Y2-F1
#
_entry.id   AF-A0A843S2Y2-F1
#
_cell.length_a   1.000
_cell.length_b   1.000
_cell.length_c   1.000
_cell.angle_alpha   90.00
_cell.angle_beta   90.00
_cell.angle_gamma   90.00
#
_symmetry.space_group_name_H-M   'P 1'
#
loop_
_entity.id
_entity.type
_entity.pdbx_description
1 polymer ?
#
loop_
_entity_poly.entity_id
_entity_poly.type
_entity_poly.pdbx_seq_one_letter_code
_entity_poly.pdbx_strand_id
1 'polypeptide(L)'
;MIRDWVNWTWLSGDCLVEQFIHHVDRILWVMGGPPVRAVGMGGRARRQTGDQYDFFSIDYAHENGVHLHATIRQVDGCANEQGEVIV
;
A
#
# COMPACT_ATOMS: atom_id res chain seq x y z
N MET A 1 4.66 -4.33 22.92
CA MET A 1 3.49 -4.65 22.07
C MET A 1 2.44 -3.55 22.03
N ILE A 2 1.84 -3.10 23.15
CA ILE A 2 0.76 -2.08 23.06
C ILE A 2 1.26 -0.70 22.59
N ARG A 3 2.47 -0.27 22.99
CA ARG A 3 2.99 1.07 22.63
C ARG A 3 3.66 1.14 21.25
N ASP A 4 3.92 -0.02 20.65
CA ASP A 4 4.61 -0.22 19.37
C ASP A 4 3.78 -1.08 18.42
N TRP A 5 2.46 -1.15 18.63
CA TRP A 5 1.53 -2.05 17.92
C TRP A 5 1.57 -1.87 16.41
N VAL A 6 1.79 -0.64 15.95
CA VAL A 6 1.93 -0.28 14.53
C VAL A 6 3.13 -0.94 13.86
N ASN A 7 4.10 -1.51 14.59
CA ASN A 7 5.21 -2.23 13.98
C ASN A 7 4.93 -3.71 13.75
N TRP A 8 3.81 -4.23 14.25
CA TRP A 8 3.52 -5.67 14.21
C TRP A 8 2.34 -5.95 13.29
N THR A 9 2.57 -6.75 12.24
CA THR A 9 1.57 -7.02 11.20
C THR A 9 0.31 -7.68 11.75
N TRP A 10 0.43 -8.54 12.77
CA TRP A 10 -0.74 -9.18 13.40
C TRP A 10 -1.60 -8.23 14.26
N LEU A 11 -1.07 -7.06 14.66
CA LEU A 11 -1.82 -6.04 15.38
C LEU A 11 -2.39 -4.97 14.45
N SER A 12 -1.62 -4.58 13.44
CA SER A 12 -1.89 -3.40 12.62
C SER A 12 -2.37 -3.73 11.20
N GLY A 13 -1.97 -4.89 10.66
CA GLY A 13 -2.26 -5.25 9.27
C GLY A 13 -1.34 -4.60 8.24
N ASP A 14 -0.17 -4.10 8.66
CA ASP A 14 0.79 -3.39 7.82
C ASP A 14 0.30 -1.98 7.39
N CYS A 15 1.18 -1.18 6.78
CA CYS A 15 0.81 0.08 6.14
C CYS A 15 -0.23 -0.11 5.03
N LEU A 16 -0.42 -1.35 4.55
CA LEU A 16 -1.49 -1.72 3.63
C LEU A 16 -2.88 -1.53 4.26
N VAL A 17 -3.15 -2.17 5.39
CA VAL A 17 -4.48 -2.09 6.02
C VAL A 17 -4.69 -0.72 6.68
N GLU A 18 -3.66 -0.14 7.29
CA GLU A 18 -3.81 1.13 8.01
C GLU A 18 -4.04 2.35 7.11
N GLN A 19 -3.35 2.43 5.96
CA GLN A 19 -3.32 3.65 5.15
C GLN A 19 -3.57 3.39 3.68
N PHE A 20 -2.95 2.35 3.11
CA PHE A 20 -3.10 2.02 1.69
C PHE A 20 -4.53 1.64 1.30
N ILE A 21 -5.35 1.23 2.28
CA ILE A 21 -6.76 0.94 2.04
C ILE A 21 -7.50 2.12 1.39
N HIS A 22 -7.10 3.36 1.68
CA HIS A 22 -7.65 4.55 1.05
C HIS A 22 -7.22 4.73 -0.42
N HIS A 23 -6.08 4.16 -0.82
CA HIS A 23 -5.68 4.09 -2.23
C HIS A 23 -6.56 3.07 -2.95
N VAL A 24 -6.77 1.89 -2.34
CA VAL A 24 -7.63 0.82 -2.90
C VAL A 24 -9.08 1.29 -3.06
N ASP A 25 -9.63 2.04 -2.10
CA ASP A 25 -10.98 2.61 -2.20
C ASP A 25 -11.11 3.61 -3.37
N ARG A 26 -10.10 4.47 -3.58
CA ARG A 26 -10.06 5.37 -4.75
C ARG A 26 -10.02 4.61 -6.07
N ILE A 27 -9.23 3.53 -6.15
CA ILE A 27 -9.18 2.66 -7.34
C ILE A 27 -10.55 2.07 -7.64
N LEU A 28 -11.22 1.53 -6.60
CA LEU A 28 -12.57 0.97 -6.71
C LEU A 28 -13.57 2.00 -7.25
N TRP A 29 -13.51 3.25 -6.76
CA TRP A 29 -14.41 4.31 -7.21
C TRP A 29 -14.17 4.72 -8.66
N VAL A 30 -12.90 4.88 -9.05
CA VAL A 30 -12.54 5.30 -10.42
C VAL A 30 -12.84 4.21 -11.44
N MET A 31 -12.57 2.95 -11.09
CA MET A 31 -12.72 1.81 -12.01
C MET A 31 -14.13 1.21 -12.00
N GLY A 32 -14.97 1.58 -11.02
CA GLY A 32 -16.35 1.09 -10.90
C GLY A 32 -16.45 -0.38 -10.49
N GLY A 33 -15.37 -0.95 -9.93
CA GLY A 33 -15.29 -2.35 -9.54
C GLY A 33 -13.90 -2.74 -9.04
N PRO A 34 -13.75 -3.92 -8.42
CA PRO A 34 -12.47 -4.39 -7.92
C PRO A 34 -11.53 -4.81 -9.06
N PRO A 35 -10.21 -4.71 -8.86
CA PRO A 35 -9.24 -5.27 -9.79
C PRO A 35 -9.33 -6.80 -9.80
N VAL A 36 -9.02 -7.41 -10.95
CA VAL A 36 -8.99 -8.87 -11.11
C VAL A 36 -7.66 -9.50 -10.73
N ARG A 37 -6.59 -8.69 -10.69
CA ARG A 37 -5.25 -9.14 -10.31
C ARG A 37 -4.47 -7.99 -9.69
N ALA A 38 -3.67 -8.32 -8.68
CA ALA A 38 -2.69 -7.42 -8.09
C ALA A 38 -1.30 -8.06 -8.15
N VAL A 39 -0.29 -7.29 -8.53
CA VAL A 39 1.12 -7.69 -8.43
C VAL A 39 1.85 -6.63 -7.65
N GLY A 40 2.41 -7.03 -6.51
CA GLY A 40 3.06 -6.14 -5.59
C GLY A 40 4.49 -6.54 -5.29
N MET A 41 5.31 -5.53 -4.98
CA MET A 41 6.58 -5.70 -4.29
C MET A 41 6.63 -4.73 -3.12
N GLY A 42 7.39 -5.07 -2.10
CA GLY A 42 7.58 -4.22 -0.94
C GLY A 42 8.77 -4.68 -0.14
N GLY A 43 9.09 -3.93 0.91
CA GLY A 43 10.17 -4.33 1.78
C GLY A 43 10.26 -3.50 3.05
N ARG A 44 11.16 -3.96 3.91
CA ARG A 44 11.55 -3.31 5.15
C ARG A 44 13.00 -2.88 5.05
N ALA A 45 13.27 -1.62 5.39
CA ALA A 45 14.57 -0.97 5.28
C ALA A 45 15.04 -0.30 6.59
N ARG A 46 14.15 0.33 7.38
CA ARG A 46 14.54 1.18 8.52
C ARG A 46 13.95 0.80 9.88
N ARG A 47 12.84 0.05 9.92
CA ARG A 47 12.23 -0.33 11.21
C ARG A 47 13.17 -1.16 12.09
N GLN A 48 13.30 -0.76 13.35
CA GLN A 48 14.12 -1.47 14.34
C GLN A 48 13.40 -2.67 14.95
N THR A 49 12.09 -2.57 15.15
CA THR A 49 11.25 -3.63 15.75
C THR A 49 10.12 -4.04 14.80
N GLY A 50 9.49 -5.17 15.10
CA GLY A 50 8.33 -5.63 14.35
C GLY A 50 8.66 -6.42 13.09
N ASP A 51 7.62 -6.70 12.31
CA ASP A 51 7.64 -7.45 11.04
C ASP A 51 6.95 -6.72 9.88
N GLN A 52 6.51 -5.48 10.12
CA GLN A 52 5.88 -4.61 9.13
C GLN A 52 6.84 -4.15 8.02
N TYR A 53 6.31 -3.96 6.82
CA TYR A 53 7.05 -3.35 5.72
C TYR A 53 7.06 -1.81 5.84
N ASP A 54 8.07 -1.21 5.22
CA ASP A 54 8.24 0.24 5.15
C ASP A 54 7.59 0.82 3.90
N PHE A 55 7.44 0.01 2.84
CA PHE A 55 6.84 0.46 1.59
C PHE A 55 6.27 -0.70 0.78
N PHE A 56 5.31 -0.34 -0.08
CA PHE A 56 4.78 -1.20 -1.12
C PHE A 56 4.65 -0.44 -2.44
N SER A 57 4.73 -1.20 -3.51
CA SER A 57 4.52 -0.78 -4.90
C SER A 57 3.68 -1.86 -5.57
N ILE A 58 2.43 -1.53 -5.88
CA ILE A 58 1.42 -2.51 -6.33
C ILE A 58 0.79 -2.03 -7.64
N ASP A 59 0.76 -2.93 -8.61
CA ASP A 59 0.05 -2.78 -9.87
C ASP A 59 -1.26 -3.57 -9.83
N TYR A 60 -2.35 -2.89 -10.15
CA TYR A 60 -3.71 -3.44 -10.16
C TYR A 60 -4.25 -3.51 -11.58
N ALA A 61 -4.53 -4.72 -12.06
CA ALA A 61 -5.09 -4.97 -13.38
C ALA A 61 -6.62 -5.14 -13.30
N HIS A 62 -7.33 -4.50 -14.23
CA HIS A 62 -8.79 -4.60 -14.39
C HIS A 62 -9.18 -5.37 -15.66
N GLU A 63 -10.42 -5.82 -15.76
CA GLU A 63 -10.91 -6.65 -16.89
C GLU A 63 -10.79 -5.97 -18.25
N ASN A 64 -10.88 -4.63 -18.28
CA ASN A 64 -10.73 -3.82 -19.49
C ASN A 64 -9.27 -3.62 -19.93
N GLY A 65 -8.31 -4.25 -19.25
CA GLY A 65 -6.88 -4.13 -19.53
C GLY A 65 -6.24 -2.86 -18.99
N VAL A 66 -6.96 -2.02 -18.23
CA VAL A 66 -6.39 -0.84 -17.57
C VAL A 66 -5.59 -1.28 -16.35
N HIS A 67 -4.42 -0.67 -16.21
CA HIS A 67 -3.55 -0.83 -15.05
C HIS A 67 -3.56 0.42 -14.19
N LEU A 68 -3.57 0.22 -12.88
CA LEU A 68 -3.41 1.29 -11.93
C LEU A 68 -2.29 0.97 -10.96
N HIS A 69 -1.29 1.83 -10.96
CA HIS A 69 -0.14 1.70 -10.10
C HIS A 69 -0.28 2.58 -8.86
N ALA A 70 -0.15 1.97 -7.69
CA ALA A 70 -0.23 2.65 -6.41
C ALA A 70 0.98 2.28 -5.54
N THR A 71 1.54 3.29 -4.88
CA THR A 71 2.70 3.14 -4.00
C THR A 71 2.42 3.77 -2.64
N ILE A 72 3.04 3.22 -1.59
CA ILE A 72 3.00 3.76 -0.23
C ILE A 72 4.33 3.56 0.45
N ARG A 73 4.68 4.49 1.32
CA ARG A 73 5.90 4.44 2.12
C ARG A 73 5.71 5.12 3.47
N GLN A 74 6.13 4.45 4.53
CA GLN A 74 6.29 5.01 5.88
C GLN A 74 7.78 5.16 6.21
N VAL A 75 8.45 6.08 5.51
CA VAL A 75 9.87 6.38 5.70
C VAL A 75 10.07 7.88 5.66
N ASP A 76 10.63 8.40 6.75
CA ASP A 76 10.93 9.82 6.91
C ASP A 76 12.08 10.31 6.01
N GLY A 77 12.06 11.60 5.69
CA GLY A 77 13.12 12.28 4.93
C GLY A 77 13.10 11.97 3.43
N CYS A 78 11.92 11.78 2.84
CA CYS A 78 11.74 11.49 1.43
C CYS A 78 10.63 12.38 0.82
N ALA A 79 10.46 12.33 -0.51
CA ALA A 79 9.38 13.07 -1.18
C ALA A 79 7.99 12.60 -0.70
N ASN A 80 7.10 13.53 -0.36
CA ASN A 80 5.81 13.24 0.26
C ASN A 80 4.64 13.22 -0.73
N GLU A 81 4.94 13.21 -2.04
CA GLU A 81 3.88 13.04 -3.03
C GLU A 81 3.23 11.67 -2.86
N GLN A 82 1.92 11.68 -2.67
CA GLN A 82 1.09 10.48 -2.60
C GLN A 82 0.08 10.56 -3.73
N GLY A 83 0.06 9.56 -4.60
CA GLY A 83 -0.84 9.53 -5.74
C GLY A 83 -0.89 8.16 -6.40
N GLU A 84 -2.04 7.87 -7.00
CA GLU A 84 -2.24 6.77 -7.91
C GLU A 84 -2.07 7.25 -9.36
N VAL A 85 -1.44 6.43 -10.19
CA VAL A 85 -1.30 6.71 -11.62
C VAL A 85 -2.02 5.63 -12.42
N ILE A 86 -2.92 6.06 -13.31
CA ILE A 86 -3.56 5.21 -14.31
C ILE A 86 -2.61 5.14 -15.51
N VAL A 87 -2.28 3.92 -15.94
CA VAL A 87 -1.33 3.66 -17.01
C VAL A 87 -2.03 2.99 -18.19
#